data_AF-A0AAW4FJF4-F1
#
_entry.id   AF-A0AAW4FJF4-F1
#
_cell.length_a   1.000
_cell.length_b   1.000
_cell.length_c   1.000
_cell.angle_alpha   90.00
_cell.angle_beta   90.00
_cell.angle_gamma   90.00
#
_symmetry.space_group_name_H-M   'P 1'
#
loop_
_entity.id
_entity.type
_entity.pdbx_description
1 polymer ?
#
loop_
_entity_poly.entity_id
_entity_poly.type
_entity_poly.pdbx_seq_one_letter_code
_entity_poly.pdbx_strand_id
1 'polypeptide(L)'
;MRKVVLTLIFASQCLASGLNAAEVKREKIAQWGDPLTPPQSRTSCIGYASGDWPWGGGWKTCNEWKTEWRHMEVEAFLVVSGPDDLHDAAKKATEECIATTAAAAIGAGFATGGSAALAAAKVAFPACMATKGQQIADEYSLNVETLSYWTDWG
;
A
#
# COMPACT_ATOMS: atom_id res chain seq x y z
N MET A 1 -59.55 5.47 25.09
CA MET A 1 -58.11 5.79 25.18
C MET A 1 -57.32 4.51 25.42
N ARG A 2 -56.64 3.98 24.40
CA ARG A 2 -55.66 2.88 24.57
C ARG A 2 -54.51 3.15 23.61
N LYS A 3 -53.35 3.54 24.15
CA LYS A 3 -52.10 3.70 23.41
C LYS A 3 -51.47 2.32 23.25
N VAL A 4 -51.34 1.84 22.02
CA VAL A 4 -50.59 0.63 21.68
C VAL A 4 -49.18 1.07 21.34
N VAL A 5 -48.22 0.72 22.20
CA VAL A 5 -46.79 0.97 22.00
C VAL A 5 -46.24 -0.21 21.19
N LEU A 6 -45.86 0.05 19.94
CA LEU A 6 -45.29 -0.94 19.03
C LEU A 6 -43.75 -0.87 19.16
N THR A 7 -43.18 -1.78 19.94
CA THR A 7 -41.72 -1.90 20.09
C THR A 7 -41.16 -2.70 18.92
N LEU A 8 -40.59 -2.01 17.93
CA LEU A 8 -39.82 -2.62 16.83
C LEU A 8 -38.45 -3.05 17.35
N ILE A 9 -38.30 -4.34 17.62
CA ILE A 9 -36.99 -4.97 17.85
C ILE A 9 -36.35 -5.17 16.48
N PHE A 10 -35.49 -4.23 16.07
CA PHE A 10 -34.54 -4.46 14.97
C PHE A 10 -33.47 -5.42 15.49
N ALA A 11 -33.70 -6.72 15.32
CA ALA A 11 -32.65 -7.71 15.35
C ALA A 11 -31.76 -7.49 14.12
N SER A 12 -30.80 -6.58 14.26
CA SER A 12 -29.68 -6.43 13.33
C SER A 12 -28.83 -7.69 13.42
N GLN A 13 -29.19 -8.70 12.62
CA GLN A 13 -28.34 -9.84 12.36
C GLN A 13 -27.14 -9.30 11.60
N CYS A 14 -26.07 -8.99 12.33
CA CYS A 14 -24.71 -9.02 11.79
C CYS A 14 -24.45 -10.48 11.37
N LEU A 15 -24.92 -10.87 10.19
CA LEU A 15 -24.26 -11.95 9.46
C LEU A 15 -22.85 -11.42 9.19
N ALA A 16 -21.93 -11.79 10.07
CA ALA A 16 -20.52 -11.89 9.75
C ALA A 16 -20.43 -12.97 8.66
N SER A 17 -20.73 -12.57 7.43
CA SER A 17 -20.26 -13.28 6.26
C SER A 17 -18.74 -13.21 6.36
N GLY A 18 -18.14 -14.27 6.89
CA GLY A 18 -16.77 -14.60 6.56
C GLY A 18 -16.72 -14.90 5.07
N LEU A 19 -16.82 -13.86 4.24
CA LEU A 19 -16.23 -13.91 2.92
C LEU A 19 -14.74 -14.08 3.20
N ASN A 20 -14.23 -15.27 2.91
CA ASN A 20 -12.83 -15.42 2.56
C ASN A 20 -12.63 -14.59 1.28
N ALA A 21 -12.50 -13.28 1.45
CA ALA A 21 -12.10 -12.39 0.38
C ALA A 21 -10.59 -12.63 0.22
N ALA A 22 -10.24 -13.60 -0.62
CA ALA A 22 -8.85 -13.87 -0.92
C ALA A 22 -8.28 -12.70 -1.73
N GLU A 23 -7.03 -12.36 -1.46
CA GLU A 23 -6.28 -11.44 -2.30
C GLU A 23 -6.11 -12.07 -3.68
N VAL A 24 -6.80 -11.51 -4.67
CA VAL A 24 -6.73 -11.99 -6.06
C VAL A 24 -5.43 -11.53 -6.68
N LYS A 25 -5.08 -10.24 -6.46
CA LYS A 25 -3.87 -9.64 -6.98
C LYS A 25 -3.52 -8.36 -6.24
N ARG A 26 -2.21 -8.13 -6.11
CA ARG A 26 -1.60 -6.90 -5.59
C ARG A 26 -0.68 -6.32 -6.64
N GLU A 27 -0.91 -5.06 -6.98
CA GLU A 27 -0.14 -4.37 -8.02
C GLU A 27 0.38 -3.04 -7.49
N LYS A 28 1.69 -2.81 -7.66
CA LYS A 28 2.33 -1.55 -7.26
C LYS A 28 1.89 -0.48 -8.24
N ILE A 29 1.20 0.54 -7.73
CA ILE A 29 0.68 1.63 -8.56
C ILE A 29 1.60 2.83 -8.52
N ALA A 30 2.23 3.14 -7.39
CA ALA A 30 3.09 4.32 -7.30
C ALA A 30 4.20 4.13 -6.27
N GLN A 31 5.29 4.87 -6.46
CA GLN A 31 6.39 5.02 -5.53
C GLN A 31 6.79 6.48 -5.54
N TRP A 32 6.88 7.09 -4.37
CA TRP A 32 7.34 8.46 -4.22
C TRP A 32 8.14 8.62 -2.92
N GLY A 33 9.07 9.57 -2.90
CA GLY A 33 9.71 10.00 -1.65
C GLY A 33 8.73 10.83 -0.83
N ASP A 34 8.60 10.56 0.47
CA ASP A 34 7.81 11.39 1.36
C ASP A 34 8.50 12.75 1.55
N PRO A 35 7.91 13.87 1.06
CA PRO A 35 8.51 15.19 1.20
C PRO A 35 8.41 15.75 2.62
N LEU A 36 7.55 15.17 3.48
CA LEU A 36 7.30 15.67 4.83
C LEU A 36 8.23 15.04 5.86
N THR A 37 8.80 13.88 5.57
CA THR A 37 9.74 13.22 6.48
C THR A 37 11.19 13.58 6.10
N PRO A 38 11.93 14.29 6.98
CA PRO A 38 13.30 14.65 6.69
C PRO A 38 14.18 13.40 6.53
N PRO A 39 15.21 13.45 5.65
CA PRO A 39 16.10 12.33 5.44
C PRO A 39 16.90 12.02 6.71
N GLN A 40 17.11 10.72 6.96
CA GLN A 40 17.97 10.25 8.04
C GLN A 40 19.40 10.15 7.55
N SER A 41 20.34 10.73 8.31
CA SER A 41 21.76 10.48 8.12
C SER A 41 22.24 9.41 9.10
N ARG A 42 23.04 8.48 8.59
CA ARG A 42 23.76 7.51 9.41
C ARG A 42 25.24 7.65 9.13
N THR A 43 26.01 8.01 10.15
CA THR A 43 27.47 8.01 10.08
C THR A 43 27.98 6.70 10.68
N SER A 44 28.79 5.97 9.93
CA SER A 44 29.46 4.75 10.38
C SER A 44 30.97 4.87 10.18
N CYS A 45 31.74 4.25 11.06
CA CYS A 45 33.18 4.18 10.92
C CYS A 45 33.55 3.03 9.97
N ILE A 46 34.21 3.33 8.86
CA ILE A 46 34.65 2.34 7.86
C ILE A 46 36.14 2.02 7.95
N GLY A 47 36.92 2.92 8.55
CA GLY A 47 38.35 2.75 8.77
C GLY A 47 38.72 3.11 10.20
N TYR A 48 39.57 2.28 10.80
CA TYR A 48 40.12 2.54 12.11
C TYR A 48 41.64 2.67 12.02
N ALA A 49 42.17 3.72 12.63
CA ALA A 49 43.58 3.77 12.96
C ALA A 49 43.77 3.13 14.34
N SER A 50 44.78 2.28 14.48
CA SER A 50 45.17 1.69 15.75
C SER A 50 46.68 1.73 15.92
N GLY A 51 47.13 1.78 17.17
CA GLY A 51 48.53 1.69 17.52
C GLY A 51 48.68 1.43 19.01
N ASP A 52 49.94 1.39 19.46
CA ASP A 52 50.26 1.17 20.87
C ASP A 52 50.70 2.48 21.53
N TRP A 53 50.26 2.69 22.77
CA TRP A 53 50.75 3.80 23.57
C TRP A 53 52.16 3.51 24.07
N PRO A 54 53.04 4.53 24.14
CA PRO A 54 54.39 4.38 24.70
C PRO A 54 54.42 3.87 26.15
N TRP A 55 53.34 4.08 26.92
CA TRP A 55 53.19 3.66 28.31
C TRP A 55 52.36 2.39 28.48
N GLY A 56 52.11 1.65 27.40
CA GLY A 56 51.34 0.42 27.39
C GLY A 56 49.84 0.63 27.16
N GLY A 57 49.23 -0.36 26.50
CA GLY A 57 47.84 -0.35 26.03
C GLY A 57 47.72 0.08 24.57
N GLY A 58 46.79 -0.53 23.84
CA GLY A 58 46.47 -0.17 22.46
C GLY A 58 45.42 0.94 22.40
N TRP A 59 45.47 1.79 21.37
CA TRP A 59 44.38 2.69 20.99
C TRP A 59 43.77 2.27 19.67
N LYS A 60 42.49 2.59 19.52
CA LYS A 60 41.75 2.45 18.27
C LYS A 60 40.86 3.67 18.14
N THR A 61 41.04 4.44 17.07
CA THR A 61 40.19 5.58 16.74
C THR A 61 39.65 5.43 15.33
N CYS A 62 38.47 5.98 15.09
CA CYS A 62 37.96 6.06 13.73
C CYS A 62 38.75 7.10 12.96
N ASN A 63 39.36 6.74 11.83
CA ASN A 63 40.03 7.67 10.93
C ASN A 63 39.26 7.90 9.63
N GLU A 64 38.31 7.02 9.30
CA GLU A 64 37.47 7.15 8.10
C GLU A 64 36.00 6.98 8.43
N TRP A 65 35.24 8.04 8.15
CA TRP A 65 33.79 8.08 8.36
C TRP A 65 33.06 7.96 7.03
N LYS A 66 32.07 7.06 6.97
CA LYS A 66 31.09 6.98 5.89
C LYS A 66 29.80 7.59 6.38
N THR A 67 29.28 8.56 5.64
CA THR A 67 27.95 9.14 5.88
C THR A 67 27.01 8.63 4.80
N GLU A 68 25.98 7.91 5.21
CA GLU A 68 24.91 7.43 4.35
C GLU A 68 23.65 8.26 4.62
N TRP A 69 22.94 8.60 3.56
CA TRP A 69 21.66 9.31 3.63
C TRP A 69 20.54 8.38 3.22
N ARG A 70 19.46 8.40 3.97
CA ARG A 70 18.24 7.65 3.71
C ARG A 70 17.07 8.59 3.57
N HIS A 71 16.25 8.41 2.54
CA HIS A 71 14.94 9.02 2.47
C HIS A 71 13.85 7.99 2.74
N MET A 72 12.71 8.49 3.18
CA MET A 72 11.52 7.68 3.32
C MET A 72 10.86 7.58 1.95
N GLU A 73 10.71 6.37 1.44
CA GLU A 73 9.89 6.09 0.27
C GLU A 73 8.57 5.50 0.70
N VAL A 74 7.52 5.93 0.00
CA VAL A 74 6.16 5.44 0.14
C VAL A 74 5.78 4.77 -1.16
N GLU A 75 5.35 3.52 -1.05
CA GLU A 75 4.78 2.75 -2.13
C GLU A 75 3.29 2.58 -1.92
N ALA A 76 2.51 2.82 -2.96
CA ALA A 76 1.10 2.48 -2.98
C ALA A 76 0.89 1.20 -3.79
N PHE A 77 0.10 0.30 -3.22
CA PHE A 77 -0.33 -0.94 -3.82
C PHE A 77 -1.84 -0.94 -3.95
N LEU A 78 -2.34 -1.27 -5.14
CA LEU A 78 -3.75 -1.59 -5.33
C LEU A 78 -3.92 -3.09 -5.04
N VAL A 79 -4.72 -3.38 -4.03
CA VAL A 79 -5.06 -4.74 -3.61
C VAL A 79 -6.52 -4.99 -3.99
N VAL A 80 -6.73 -6.02 -4.80
CA VAL A 80 -8.06 -6.45 -5.20
C VAL A 80 -8.36 -7.77 -4.52
N SER A 81 -9.39 -7.77 -3.68
CA SER A 81 -9.88 -8.97 -3.01
C SER A 81 -11.23 -9.34 -3.60
N GLY A 82 -11.47 -10.64 -3.78
CA GLY A 82 -12.70 -11.15 -4.37
C GLY A 82 -13.01 -12.57 -3.89
N PRO A 83 -14.14 -13.13 -4.34
CA PRO A 83 -14.50 -14.52 -4.01
C PRO A 83 -13.51 -15.52 -4.62
N ASP A 84 -13.27 -16.63 -3.93
CA ASP A 84 -12.34 -17.69 -4.39
C ASP A 84 -12.85 -18.44 -5.64
N ASP A 85 -14.16 -18.56 -5.81
CA ASP A 85 -14.81 -19.32 -6.89
C ASP A 85 -14.98 -18.49 -8.18
N LEU A 86 -13.90 -17.86 -8.65
CA LEU A 86 -13.92 -17.08 -9.89
C LEU A 86 -13.65 -17.95 -11.12
N HIS A 87 -14.57 -17.89 -12.09
CA HIS A 87 -14.32 -18.40 -13.43
C HIS A 87 -13.06 -17.75 -14.04
N ASP A 88 -12.22 -18.51 -14.73
CA ASP A 88 -10.97 -18.02 -15.37
C ASP A 88 -11.17 -16.76 -16.23
N ALA A 89 -12.33 -16.64 -16.88
CA ALA A 89 -12.68 -15.46 -17.67
C ALA A 89 -12.85 -14.19 -16.82
N ALA A 90 -13.42 -14.31 -15.63
CA ALA A 90 -13.58 -13.20 -14.68
C ALA A 90 -12.23 -12.82 -14.07
N LYS A 91 -11.36 -13.80 -13.79
CA LYS A 91 -9.99 -13.56 -13.31
C LYS A 91 -9.17 -12.77 -14.34
N LYS A 92 -9.20 -13.19 -15.61
CA LYS A 92 -8.49 -12.49 -16.69
C LYS A 92 -9.04 -11.07 -16.92
N ALA A 93 -10.36 -10.91 -16.90
CA ALA A 93 -10.99 -9.58 -16.99
C ALA A 93 -10.54 -8.67 -15.83
N THR A 94 -10.48 -9.23 -14.61
CA THR A 94 -10.01 -8.51 -13.42
C THR A 94 -8.55 -8.09 -13.57
N GLU A 95 -7.66 -8.98 -14.02
CA GLU A 95 -6.24 -8.63 -14.25
C GLU A 95 -6.06 -7.51 -15.28
N GLU A 96 -6.79 -7.55 -16.39
CA GLU A 96 -6.77 -6.48 -17.41
C GLU A 96 -7.33 -5.16 -16.88
N CYS A 97 -8.38 -5.24 -16.04
CA CYS A 97 -8.98 -4.07 -15.42
C CYS A 97 -8.13 -3.48 -14.29
N ILE A 98 -7.35 -4.30 -13.57
CA ILE A 98 -6.37 -3.81 -12.58
C ILE A 98 -5.28 -2.99 -13.27
N ALA A 99 -4.75 -3.46 -14.41
CA ALA A 99 -3.71 -2.73 -15.12
C ALA A 99 -4.20 -1.35 -15.64
N THR A 100 -5.43 -1.30 -16.18
CA THR A 100 -6.02 -0.04 -16.67
C THR A 100 -6.39 0.92 -15.54
N THR A 101 -6.84 0.40 -14.40
CA THR A 101 -7.16 1.21 -13.21
C THR A 101 -5.91 1.70 -12.50
N ALA A 102 -4.86 0.90 -12.44
CA ALA A 102 -3.54 1.32 -11.98
C ALA A 102 -3.03 2.51 -12.79
N ALA A 103 -3.15 2.47 -14.12
CA ALA A 103 -2.77 3.60 -14.98
C ALA A 103 -3.58 4.88 -14.68
N ALA A 104 -4.90 4.75 -14.44
CA ALA A 104 -5.74 5.89 -14.04
C ALA A 104 -5.39 6.42 -12.64
N ALA A 105 -5.09 5.52 -11.70
CA ALA A 105 -4.70 5.86 -10.34
C ALA A 105 -3.35 6.57 -10.29
N ILE A 106 -2.39 6.20 -11.14
CA ILE A 106 -1.11 6.89 -11.30
C ILE A 106 -1.33 8.35 -11.72
N GLY A 107 -2.16 8.57 -12.75
CA GLY A 107 -2.45 9.90 -13.26
C GLY A 107 -3.07 10.83 -12.21
N ALA A 108 -3.99 10.31 -11.40
CA ALA A 108 -4.63 11.10 -10.33
C ALA A 108 -3.75 11.25 -9.07
N GLY A 109 -3.04 10.19 -8.69
CA GLY A 109 -2.24 10.11 -7.47
C GLY A 109 -1.05 11.06 -7.45
N PHE A 110 -0.37 11.21 -8.59
CA PHE A 110 0.74 12.17 -8.71
C PHE A 110 0.32 13.62 -8.47
N ALA A 111 -0.91 13.98 -8.82
CA ALA A 111 -1.38 15.37 -8.72
C ALA A 111 -1.95 15.73 -7.34
N THR A 112 -2.50 14.76 -6.60
CA THR A 112 -3.39 15.05 -5.46
C THR A 112 -3.22 14.13 -4.25
N GLY A 113 -2.27 13.19 -4.30
CA GLY A 113 -1.99 12.24 -3.21
C GLY A 113 -2.81 10.95 -3.29
N GLY A 114 -2.55 10.02 -2.35
CA GLY A 114 -3.08 8.65 -2.39
C GLY A 114 -4.61 8.52 -2.30
N SER A 115 -5.30 9.47 -1.67
CA SER A 115 -6.77 9.44 -1.53
C SER A 115 -7.50 9.64 -2.86
N ALA A 116 -6.96 10.50 -3.72
CA ALA A 116 -7.51 10.73 -5.05
C ALA A 116 -7.20 9.59 -6.03
N ALA A 117 -6.03 8.96 -5.89
CA ALA A 117 -5.71 7.73 -6.62
C ALA A 117 -6.74 6.63 -6.34
N LEU A 118 -7.12 6.44 -5.07
CA LEU A 118 -8.13 5.47 -4.65
C LEU A 118 -9.51 5.81 -5.22
N ALA A 119 -9.92 7.08 -5.19
CA ALA A 119 -11.20 7.51 -5.77
C ALA A 119 -11.25 7.25 -7.29
N ALA A 120 -10.17 7.56 -8.02
CA ALA A 120 -10.06 7.28 -9.45
C ALA A 120 -10.11 5.77 -9.74
N ALA A 121 -9.39 4.95 -8.96
CA ALA A 121 -9.41 3.50 -9.09
C ALA A 121 -10.82 2.91 -8.88
N LYS A 122 -11.54 3.39 -7.85
CA LYS A 122 -12.92 2.95 -7.55
C LYS A 122 -13.93 3.31 -8.65
N VAL A 123 -13.66 4.34 -9.46
CA VAL A 123 -14.52 4.69 -10.61
C VAL A 123 -14.12 3.89 -11.86
N ALA A 124 -12.82 3.77 -12.12
CA ALA A 124 -12.32 3.12 -13.33
C ALA A 124 -12.52 1.59 -13.32
N PHE A 125 -12.46 0.95 -12.16
CA PHE A 125 -12.56 -0.51 -12.05
C PHE A 125 -13.93 -1.07 -12.43
N PRO A 126 -15.05 -0.61 -11.83
CA PRO A 126 -16.37 -1.07 -12.24
C PRO A 126 -16.68 -0.69 -13.69
N ALA A 127 -16.18 0.45 -14.18
CA ALA A 127 -16.33 0.82 -15.59
C ALA A 127 -15.65 -0.18 -16.54
N CYS A 128 -14.42 -0.62 -16.22
CA CYS A 128 -13.74 -1.64 -17.00
C CYS A 128 -14.46 -2.99 -16.92
N MET A 129 -14.86 -3.43 -15.72
CA MET A 129 -15.58 -4.69 -15.53
C MET A 129 -16.93 -4.71 -16.29
N ALA A 130 -17.64 -3.57 -16.30
CA ALA A 130 -18.86 -3.41 -17.09
C ALA A 130 -18.61 -3.57 -18.60
N THR A 131 -17.51 -3.02 -19.14
CA THR A 131 -17.17 -3.20 -20.57
C THR A 131 -16.82 -4.65 -20.92
N LYS A 132 -16.38 -5.45 -19.94
CA LYS A 132 -16.10 -6.88 -20.11
C LYS A 132 -17.34 -7.76 -19.87
N GLY A 133 -18.50 -7.17 -19.61
CA GLY A 133 -19.77 -7.87 -19.41
C GLY A 133 -19.88 -8.59 -18.07
N GLN A 134 -19.02 -8.26 -17.10
CA GLN A 134 -19.03 -8.85 -15.76
C GLN A 134 -19.74 -7.90 -14.79
N GLN A 135 -20.97 -8.24 -14.40
CA GLN A 135 -21.72 -7.49 -13.35
C GLN A 135 -21.26 -7.83 -11.92
N ILE A 136 -20.20 -8.62 -11.78
CA ILE A 136 -19.65 -9.11 -10.50
C ILE A 136 -18.78 -8.01 -9.83
N ALA A 137 -18.73 -6.80 -10.38
CA ALA A 137 -17.86 -5.73 -9.88
C ALA A 137 -18.12 -5.37 -8.40
N ASP A 138 -19.36 -5.54 -7.92
CA ASP A 138 -19.75 -5.25 -6.54
C ASP A 138 -19.26 -6.31 -5.53
N GLU A 139 -18.85 -7.50 -5.99
CA GLU A 139 -18.28 -8.55 -5.14
C GLU A 139 -16.78 -8.36 -4.89
N TYR A 140 -16.13 -7.45 -5.63
CA TYR A 140 -14.72 -7.14 -5.45
C TYR A 140 -14.52 -5.97 -4.49
N SER A 141 -13.64 -6.17 -3.52
CA SER A 141 -13.15 -5.11 -2.66
C SER A 141 -11.84 -4.56 -3.21
N LEU A 142 -11.82 -3.26 -3.48
CA LEU A 142 -10.62 -2.51 -3.84
C LEU A 142 -10.07 -1.80 -2.61
N ASN A 143 -8.86 -2.15 -2.21
CA ASN A 143 -8.12 -1.47 -1.16
C ASN A 143 -6.83 -0.86 -1.72
N VAL A 144 -6.41 0.28 -1.17
CA VAL A 144 -5.08 0.82 -1.44
C VAL A 144 -4.28 0.69 -0.16
N GLU A 145 -3.26 -0.15 -0.22
CA GLU A 145 -2.28 -0.26 0.84
C GLU A 145 -1.14 0.69 0.56
N THR A 146 -0.69 1.40 1.59
CA THR A 146 0.52 2.22 1.52
C THR A 146 1.57 1.58 2.42
N LEU A 147 2.74 1.32 1.87
CA LEU A 147 3.91 0.85 2.60
C LEU A 147 4.93 1.97 2.59
N SER A 148 5.46 2.31 3.78
CA SER A 148 6.58 3.23 3.90
C SER A 148 7.82 2.47 4.35
N TYR A 149 8.95 2.72 3.72
CA TYR A 149 10.25 2.17 4.12
C TYR A 149 11.38 3.16 3.87
N TRP A 150 12.48 2.96 4.58
CA TRP A 150 13.69 3.73 4.40
C TRP A 150 14.52 3.12 3.28
N THR A 151 14.89 3.91 2.28
CA THR A 151 15.82 3.51 1.23
C THR A 151 17.06 4.41 1.28
N ASP A 152 18.20 3.87 0.84
CA ASP A 152 19.44 4.64 0.73
C ASP A 152 19.39 5.54 -0.52
N TRP A 153 20.02 6.72 -0.44
CA TRP A 153 20.29 7.52 -1.64
C TRP A 153 21.33 6.77 -2.48
N GLY A 154 20.91 6.29 -3.64
CA GLY A 154 21.78 5.64 -4.63
C GLY A 154 22.80 6.57 -5.26
#